data_AF-A0A0H3DEJ9-F1
#
_entry.id   AF-A0A0H3DEJ9-F1
#
_cell.length_a   1.000
_cell.length_b   1.000
_cell.length_c   1.000
_cell.angle_alpha   90.00
_cell.angle_beta   90.00
_cell.angle_gamma   90.00
#
_symmetry.space_group_name_H-M   'P 1'
#
loop_
_entity.id
_entity.type
_entity.pdbx_description
1 polymer ?
#
loop_
_entity_poly.entity_id
_entity_poly.type
_entity_poly.pdbx_seq_one_letter_code
_entity_poly.pdbx_strand_id
1 'polypeptide(L)'
;MVPVSYVGPALAASAGEWSGVDGRPLVVVTLGTANAAAGVRFLAESVDALAGMPSVRGLVVAPIRDDQSMLAQQVVAASAGVRLRFDRAKAADIREAIESAGQYRLGAEKIRDSFEAAGGAEEAATRLESLG
;
A
#
# COMPACT_ATOMS: atom_id res chain seq x y z
N MET A 1 20.00 2.25 -14.55
CA MET A 1 19.05 1.15 -14.29
C MET A 1 19.01 0.95 -12.78
N VAL A 2 17.92 1.33 -12.11
CA VAL A 2 17.79 1.15 -10.65
C VAL A 2 17.53 -0.33 -10.37
N PRO A 3 18.26 -0.99 -9.45
CA PRO A 3 18.02 -2.39 -9.15
C PRO A 3 16.63 -2.59 -8.54
N VAL A 4 15.84 -3.48 -9.15
CA VAL A 4 14.56 -3.97 -8.61
C VAL A 4 14.85 -5.32 -7.97
N SER A 5 14.70 -5.42 -6.65
CA SER A 5 14.81 -6.69 -5.93
C SER A 5 13.41 -7.27 -5.74
N TYR A 6 13.14 -8.42 -6.37
CA TYR A 6 11.91 -9.19 -6.15
C TYR A 6 12.08 -10.05 -4.91
N VAL A 7 11.30 -9.78 -3.85
CA VAL A 7 11.20 -10.67 -2.69
C VAL A 7 9.93 -11.49 -2.89
N GLY A 8 10.08 -12.81 -3.04
CA GLY A 8 8.96 -13.75 -3.21
C GLY A 8 8.03 -13.80 -1.98
N PRO A 9 7.05 -14.72 -1.93
CA PRO A 9 6.14 -14.81 -0.80
C PRO A 9 6.93 -14.93 0.52
N ALA A 10 6.77 -13.94 1.40
CA ALA A 10 7.36 -13.94 2.73
C ALA A 10 6.62 -14.99 3.58
N LEU A 11 7.04 -16.24 3.47
CA LEU A 11 6.49 -17.37 4.25
C LEU A 11 6.95 -17.34 5.72
N ALA A 12 7.85 -16.43 6.07
CA ALA A 12 8.26 -16.11 7.43
C ALA A 12 8.55 -14.61 7.53
N ALA A 13 8.43 -14.06 8.75
CA ALA A 13 8.83 -12.69 9.06
C ALA A 13 10.35 -12.53 8.95
N SER A 14 10.91 -12.52 7.74
CA SER A 14 12.24 -11.99 7.51
C SER A 14 12.12 -10.47 7.43
N ALA A 15 12.05 -9.84 8.60
CA ALA A 15 12.36 -8.42 8.73
C ALA A 15 13.87 -8.24 8.50
N GLY A 16 14.30 -8.33 7.24
CA GLY A 16 15.59 -7.78 6.87
C GLY A 16 15.56 -6.29 7.16
N GLU A 17 16.55 -5.77 7.88
CA GLU A 17 16.70 -4.33 8.07
C GLU A 17 16.76 -3.68 6.68
N TRP A 18 15.76 -2.85 6.39
CA TRP A 18 15.67 -2.05 5.17
C TRP A 18 16.73 -0.93 5.25
N SER A 19 18.00 -1.32 5.25
CA SER A 19 19.12 -0.41 5.46
C SER A 19 19.23 0.56 4.29
N GLY A 20 19.37 1.84 4.65
CA GLY A 20 19.63 2.94 3.73
C GLY A 20 18.36 3.72 3.39
N VAL A 21 17.79 4.45 4.35
CA VAL A 21 16.80 5.51 4.07
C VAL A 21 17.54 6.67 3.43
N ASP A 22 17.51 6.77 2.10
CA ASP A 22 17.78 8.06 1.46
C ASP A 22 16.52 8.91 1.60
N GLY A 23 16.65 10.24 1.65
CA GLY A 23 15.56 11.16 2.00
C GLY A 23 14.41 11.24 1.00
N ARG A 24 14.33 10.31 0.04
CA ARG A 24 13.25 10.25 -0.95
C ARG A 24 11.97 9.70 -0.30
N PRO A 25 10.79 10.21 -0.69
CA PRO A 25 9.52 9.64 -0.27
C PRO A 25 9.41 8.15 -0.64
N LEU A 26 8.98 7.34 0.32
CA LEU A 26 8.67 5.92 0.10
C LEU A 26 7.25 5.78 -0.46
N VAL A 27 7.12 5.12 -1.62
CA VAL A 27 5.86 4.73 -2.23
C VAL A 27 5.72 3.22 -2.12
N VAL A 28 4.70 2.76 -1.39
CA VAL A 28 4.35 1.33 -1.28
C VAL A 28 3.14 1.05 -2.15
N VAL A 29 3.31 0.21 -3.16
CA VAL A 29 2.21 -0.31 -3.98
C VAL A 29 1.92 -1.73 -3.53
N THR A 30 0.67 -1.98 -3.19
CA THR A 30 0.18 -3.33 -2.90
C THR A 30 -0.98 -3.62 -3.82
N LEU A 31 -1.08 -4.87 -4.24
CA LEU A 31 -2.30 -5.39 -4.84
C LEU A 31 -3.11 -6.09 -3.74
N GLY A 32 -4.42 -6.27 -3.91
CA GLY A 32 -5.14 -7.30 -3.15
C GLY A 32 -4.76 -8.70 -3.66
N THR A 33 -5.75 -9.57 -3.81
CA THR A 33 -5.54 -10.91 -4.36
C THR A 33 -4.89 -10.86 -5.74
N ALA A 34 -3.72 -11.49 -5.88
CA ALA A 34 -3.15 -11.78 -7.18
C ALA A 34 -3.89 -12.97 -7.78
N ASN A 35 -4.98 -12.74 -8.52
CA ASN A 35 -5.41 -13.74 -9.50
C ASN A 35 -4.30 -13.89 -10.54
N ALA A 36 -3.96 -15.12 -10.91
CA ALA A 36 -2.63 -15.46 -11.40
C ALA A 36 -2.12 -14.59 -12.57
N ALA A 37 -2.98 -14.18 -13.51
CA ALA A 37 -2.54 -13.39 -14.67
C ALA A 37 -2.67 -11.87 -14.49
N ALA A 38 -3.83 -11.37 -14.03
CA ALA A 38 -4.05 -9.92 -13.94
C ALA A 38 -3.28 -9.30 -12.77
N GLY A 39 -3.08 -10.04 -11.68
CA GLY A 39 -2.24 -9.59 -10.58
C GLY A 39 -0.76 -9.47 -10.96
N VAL A 40 -0.21 -10.46 -11.66
CA VAL A 40 1.18 -10.42 -12.15
C VAL A 40 1.40 -9.23 -13.09
N ARG A 41 0.46 -8.98 -14.01
CA ARG A 41 0.55 -7.83 -14.92
C ARG A 41 0.52 -6.51 -14.14
N PHE A 42 -0.38 -6.36 -13.19
CA PHE A 42 -0.47 -5.13 -12.39
C PHE A 42 0.82 -4.84 -11.61
N LEU A 43 1.42 -5.87 -11.01
CA LEU A 43 2.69 -5.73 -10.29
C LEU A 43 3.82 -5.31 -11.24
N ALA A 44 3.88 -5.88 -12.45
CA ALA A 44 4.85 -5.47 -13.47
C ALA A 44 4.66 -4.00 -13.90
N GLU A 45 3.42 -3.59 -14.18
CA GLU A 45 3.10 -2.20 -14.55
C GLU A 45 3.42 -1.22 -13.39
N SER A 46 3.31 -1.66 -12.13
CA SER A 46 3.70 -0.89 -10.95
C SER A 46 5.22 -0.71 -10.89
N VAL A 47 5.99 -1.76 -11.18
CA VAL A 47 7.45 -1.70 -11.28
C VAL A 47 7.86 -0.73 -12.39
N ASP A 48 7.25 -0.81 -13.57
CA ASP A 48 7.55 0.08 -14.70
C ASP A 48 7.24 1.55 -14.36
N ALA A 49 6.11 1.81 -13.69
CA ALA A 49 5.75 3.14 -13.23
C ALA A 49 6.85 3.73 -12.32
N LEU A 50 7.20 2.99 -11.26
CA LEU A 50 8.18 3.39 -10.24
C LEU A 50 9.60 3.51 -10.80
N ALA A 51 10.01 2.64 -11.72
CA ALA A 51 11.31 2.71 -12.39
C ALA A 51 11.48 4.03 -13.18
N GLY A 52 10.37 4.60 -13.67
CA GLY A 52 10.33 5.92 -14.32
C GLY A 52 10.25 7.11 -13.36
N MET A 53 10.25 6.91 -12.04
CA MET A 53 10.12 7.97 -11.01
C MET A 53 11.38 8.05 -10.13
N PRO A 54 12.50 8.63 -10.60
CA PRO A 54 13.77 8.64 -9.86
C PRO A 54 13.70 9.40 -8.52
N SER A 55 12.71 10.27 -8.35
CA SER A 55 12.46 11.09 -7.15
C SER A 55 11.84 10.32 -5.98
N VAL A 56 11.31 9.11 -6.20
CA VAL A 56 10.69 8.29 -5.16
C VAL A 56 11.44 6.98 -4.98
N ARG A 57 11.27 6.37 -3.82
CA ARG A 57 11.65 4.99 -3.56
C ARG A 57 10.40 4.11 -3.68
N GLY A 58 10.40 3.19 -4.63
CA GLY A 58 9.27 2.28 -4.86
C GLY A 58 9.44 0.95 -4.15
N LEU A 59 8.36 0.47 -3.50
CA LEU A 59 8.22 -0.89 -3.00
C LEU A 59 6.92 -1.49 -3.56
N VAL A 60 7.00 -2.64 -4.23
CA VAL A 60 5.83 -3.37 -4.75
C VAL A 60 5.68 -4.67 -3.98
N VAL A 61 4.50 -4.90 -3.38
CA VAL A 61 4.21 -6.07 -2.54
C VAL A 61 3.05 -6.86 -3.13
N ALA A 62 3.21 -8.19 -3.24
CA ALA A 62 2.18 -9.12 -3.68
C ALA A 62 1.63 -9.92 -2.48
N PRO A 63 0.44 -9.61 -1.95
CA PRO A 63 -0.12 -10.33 -0.81
C PRO A 63 -0.94 -11.56 -1.22
N ILE A 64 -1.22 -12.41 -0.22
CA ILE A 64 -1.76 -13.77 -0.39
C ILE A 64 -3.24 -13.89 0.07
N ARG A 65 -3.93 -12.80 0.51
CA ARG A 65 -5.28 -12.90 1.11
C ARG A 65 -6.37 -12.00 0.49
N ASP A 66 -7.61 -12.49 0.62
CA ASP A 66 -8.86 -12.00 0.01
C ASP A 66 -9.72 -11.15 0.97
N ASP A 67 -9.57 -9.82 0.96
CA ASP A 67 -10.55 -8.88 1.57
C ASP A 67 -10.37 -7.39 1.15
N GLN A 68 -9.32 -7.06 0.42
CA GLN A 68 -8.85 -5.66 0.26
C GLN A 68 -9.75 -4.74 -0.60
N SER A 69 -10.76 -5.27 -1.30
CA SER A 69 -11.69 -4.43 -2.06
C SER A 69 -12.58 -3.55 -1.16
N MET A 70 -12.83 -3.98 0.07
CA MET A 70 -13.53 -3.19 1.09
C MET A 70 -12.67 -2.04 1.58
N LEU A 71 -11.39 -2.30 1.85
CA LEU A 71 -10.45 -1.30 2.35
C LEU A 71 -10.19 -0.20 1.31
N ALA A 72 -10.01 -0.57 0.03
CA ALA A 72 -9.89 0.41 -1.04
C ALA A 72 -11.13 1.30 -1.18
N GLN A 73 -12.34 0.79 -0.91
CA GLN A 73 -13.55 1.60 -0.90
C GLN A 73 -13.58 2.56 0.30
N GLN A 74 -13.18 2.11 1.48
CA GLN A 74 -13.12 2.96 2.67
C GLN A 74 -12.10 4.10 2.52
N VAL A 75 -10.93 3.84 1.92
CA VAL A 75 -9.93 4.87 1.61
C VAL A 75 -10.49 5.94 0.68
N VAL A 76 -11.19 5.54 -0.37
CA VAL A 76 -11.85 6.49 -1.29
C VAL A 76 -12.96 7.27 -0.58
N ALA A 77 -13.81 6.59 0.20
CA ALA A 77 -14.88 7.22 0.96
C ALA A 77 -14.36 8.25 1.99
N ALA A 78 -13.19 7.97 2.58
CA ALA A 78 -12.50 8.89 3.49
C ALA A 78 -11.76 10.03 2.78
N SER A 79 -11.81 10.11 1.44
CA SER A 79 -11.01 11.05 0.63
C SER A 79 -9.51 10.95 0.92
N ALA A 80 -9.05 9.74 1.22
CA ALA A 80 -7.68 9.44 1.63
C ALA A 80 -6.85 8.78 0.52
N GLY A 81 -7.43 8.56 -0.67
CA GLY A 81 -6.73 8.03 -1.82
C GLY A 81 -7.65 7.74 -3.00
N VAL A 82 -7.05 7.24 -4.09
CA VAL A 82 -7.74 6.71 -5.26
C VAL A 82 -7.73 5.20 -5.27
N ARG A 83 -8.75 4.62 -5.90
CA ARG A 83 -8.80 3.19 -6.20
C ARG A 83 -8.51 2.96 -7.67
N LEU A 84 -7.48 2.18 -7.96
CA LEU A 84 -7.21 1.69 -9.31
C LEU A 84 -7.86 0.33 -9.55
N ARG A 85 -8.34 0.11 -10.78
CA ARG A 85 -8.80 -1.19 -11.26
C ARG A 85 -7.61 -1.99 -11.76
N PHE A 86 -7.06 -2.86 -10.93
CA PHE A 86 -5.83 -3.60 -11.26
C PHE A 86 -5.91 -4.42 -12.57
N ASP A 87 -7.11 -4.93 -12.90
CA ASP A 87 -7.40 -5.69 -14.11
C ASP A 87 -7.28 -4.85 -15.40
N ARG A 88 -7.21 -3.51 -15.28
CA ARG A 88 -7.11 -2.57 -16.39
C ARG A 88 -5.96 -1.57 -16.28
N ALA A 89 -5.50 -1.28 -15.06
CA ALA A 89 -4.49 -0.26 -14.81
C ALA A 89 -3.17 -0.54 -15.55
N LYS A 90 -2.59 0.54 -16.07
CA LYS A 90 -1.32 0.63 -16.77
C LYS A 90 -0.33 1.50 -16.00
N ALA A 91 0.94 1.42 -16.34
CA ALA A 91 2.00 2.21 -15.70
C ALA A 91 1.70 3.72 -15.70
N ALA A 92 1.04 4.24 -16.74
CA ALA A 92 0.60 5.64 -16.80
C ALA A 92 -0.46 5.97 -15.74
N ASP A 93 -1.50 5.14 -15.60
CA ASP A 93 -2.55 5.32 -14.59
C ASP A 93 -1.98 5.25 -13.17
N ILE A 94 -1.00 4.36 -12.95
CA ILE A 94 -0.32 4.20 -11.66
C ILE A 94 0.54 5.41 -11.35
N ARG A 95 1.28 5.93 -12.34
CA ARG A 95 2.09 7.16 -12.21
C ARG A 95 1.21 8.34 -11.83
N GLU A 96 0.11 8.54 -12.55
CA GLU A 96 -0.85 9.60 -12.27
C GLU A 96 -1.38 9.49 -10.83
N ALA A 97 -1.79 8.29 -10.40
CA ALA A 97 -2.23 8.06 -9.03
C ALA A 97 -1.17 8.44 -7.98
N ILE A 98 0.10 8.09 -8.20
CA ILE A 98 1.20 8.45 -7.29
C ILE A 98 1.43 9.96 -7.26
N GLU A 99 1.50 10.61 -8.42
CA GLU A 99 1.69 12.06 -8.54
C GLU A 99 0.53 12.83 -7.86
N SER A 100 -0.66 12.27 -7.92
CA SER A 100 -1.87 12.81 -7.33
C SER A 100 -1.89 12.73 -5.79
N ALA A 101 -1.07 11.88 -5.16
CA ALA A 101 -1.21 11.46 -3.76
C ALA A 101 -1.24 12.62 -2.75
N GLY A 102 -0.52 13.70 -3.03
CA GLY A 102 -0.47 14.89 -2.17
C GLY A 102 -1.82 15.55 -1.93
N GLN A 103 -2.81 15.32 -2.81
CA GLN A 103 -4.17 15.87 -2.67
C GLN A 103 -4.99 15.17 -1.58
N TYR A 104 -4.64 13.94 -1.19
CA TYR A 104 -5.42 13.13 -0.24
C TYR A 104 -4.91 13.22 1.21
N ARG A 105 -3.94 14.11 1.46
CA ARG A 105 -3.25 14.23 2.75
C ARG A 105 -4.21 14.40 3.94
N LEU A 106 -5.20 15.29 3.80
CA LEU A 106 -6.17 15.54 4.88
C LEU A 106 -7.01 14.29 5.21
N GLY A 107 -7.40 13.51 4.20
CA GLY A 107 -8.10 12.25 4.43
C GLY A 107 -7.21 11.19 5.07
N ALA A 108 -5.94 11.11 4.62
CA ALA A 108 -4.95 10.21 5.20
C ALA A 108 -4.63 10.55 6.67
N GLU A 109 -4.52 11.84 7.01
CA GLU A 109 -4.33 12.31 8.39
C GLU A 109 -5.52 11.91 9.27
N LYS A 110 -6.77 12.06 8.79
CA LYS A 110 -7.95 11.58 9.53
C LYS A 110 -7.94 10.08 9.79
N ILE A 111 -7.53 9.28 8.80
CA ILE A 111 -7.40 7.83 8.99
C ILE A 111 -6.33 7.51 10.03
N ARG A 112 -5.17 8.17 9.98
CA ARG A 112 -4.09 8.02 10.98
C ARG A 112 -4.62 8.34 12.38
N ASP A 113 -5.23 9.52 12.55
CA ASP A 113 -5.72 9.99 13.84
C ASP A 113 -6.80 9.02 14.40
N SER A 114 -7.63 8.43 13.54
CA SER A 114 -8.60 7.39 13.93
C SER A 114 -7.93 6.11 14.44
N PHE A 115 -6.82 5.68 13.84
CA PHE A 115 -6.09 4.50 14.31
C PHE A 115 -5.36 4.77 15.62
N GLU A 116 -4.77 5.95 15.78
CA GLU A 116 -4.15 6.38 17.03
C GLU A 116 -5.19 6.44 18.16
N ALA A 117 -6.36 7.00 17.90
CA ALA A 117 -7.46 7.07 18.87
C ALA A 117 -8.06 5.70 19.25
N ALA A 118 -7.90 4.67 18.40
CA ALA A 118 -8.39 3.33 18.67
C ALA A 118 -7.59 2.59 19.76
N GLY A 119 -6.39 3.09 20.13
CA GLY A 119 -5.61 2.60 21.29
C GLY A 119 -4.96 1.22 21.12
N GLY A 120 -5.14 0.57 19.97
CA GLY A 120 -4.49 -0.70 19.65
C GLY A 120 -5.09 -1.91 20.37
N ALA A 121 -4.35 -3.03 20.32
CA ALA A 121 -4.83 -4.32 20.83
C ALA A 121 -5.00 -4.35 22.36
N GLU A 122 -4.15 -3.64 23.11
CA GLU A 122 -4.23 -3.57 24.57
C GLU A 122 -5.47 -2.81 25.04
N GLU A 123 -5.73 -1.62 24.49
CA GLU A 123 -6.95 -0.84 24.79
C GLU A 123 -8.22 -1.62 24.43
N ALA A 124 -8.21 -2.34 23.31
CA ALA A 124 -9.33 -3.21 22.93
C ALA A 124 -9.56 -4.33 23.97
N ALA A 125 -8.49 -4.97 24.47
CA ALA A 125 -8.57 -5.98 25.51
C ALA A 125 -9.10 -5.40 26.83
N THR A 126 -8.57 -4.26 27.29
CA THR A 126 -9.06 -3.56 28.50
C THR A 126 -10.54 -3.21 28.39
N ARG A 127 -11.00 -2.72 27.24
CA ARG A 127 -12.43 -2.44 27.02
C ARG A 127 -13.27 -3.70 27.08
N LEU A 128 -12.81 -4.81 26.48
CA LEU A 128 -13.51 -6.09 26.54
C LEU A 128 -13.60 -6.63 27.97
N GLU A 129 -12.51 -6.52 28.75
CA GLU A 129 -12.48 -6.91 30.16
C GLU A 129 -13.45 -6.06 31.00
N SER A 130 -13.62 -4.77 30.69
CA SER A 130 -14.56 -3.88 31.38
C SER A 130 -16.05 -4.13 31.07
N LEU A 131 -16.36 -5.01 30.11
CA LEU A 131 -17.72 -5.43 29.78
C LEU A 131 -18.18 -6.65 30.59
N GLY A 132 -17.29 -7.26 31.37
CA GLY A 132 -17.56 -8.38 32.30
C GLY A 132 -17.36 -7.98 33.76
#